data_AF-A0A959JGU6-F1
#
_entry.id   AF-A0A959JGU6-F1
#
_cell.length_a   1.000
_cell.length_b   1.000
_cell.length_c   1.000
_cell.angle_alpha   90.00
_cell.angle_beta   90.00
_cell.angle_gamma   90.00
#
_symmetry.space_group_name_H-M   'P 1'
#
loop_
_entity.id
_entity.type
_entity.pdbx_description
1 polymer ?
#
loop_
_entity_poly.entity_id
_entity_poly.type
_entity_poly.pdbx_seq_one_letter_code
_entity_poly.pdbx_strand_id
1 'polypeptide(L)'
;GIANIISKTDLQTTVQKLAEKGVRCRTCASGNPAYRYMDEILDDLEQGATKFENNFTSVITGFKQGGNFTEGAMFVLDAVSRFGDDFPRGTLFEFTEVTGGGVRRIDLRVGDVFYEFKSVASVPPSGFATQFIKDMDLGAVTDLGQLKWWFDGNKVSSLPKQQFLDQLVNNPPSAQVIERLRLKFAPNGDDWLDVVDAIDDNFEQIFSVK
;
A
#
# COMPACT_ATOMS: atom_id res chain seq x y z
N GLY A 1 19.24 0.79 14.10
CA GLY A 1 18.26 0.39 15.11
C GLY A 1 17.20 1.46 15.29
N ILE A 2 16.02 1.07 15.77
CA ILE A 2 14.82 1.91 15.88
C ILE A 2 15.10 3.18 16.68
N ALA A 3 15.93 3.08 17.72
CA ALA A 3 16.32 4.19 18.58
C ALA A 3 17.07 5.33 17.83
N ASN A 4 17.58 5.08 16.62
CA ASN A 4 18.23 6.10 15.79
C ASN A 4 17.23 6.89 14.93
N ILE A 5 16.00 6.38 14.76
CA ILE A 5 14.98 6.96 13.87
C ILE A 5 13.81 7.52 14.68
N ILE A 6 13.57 6.98 15.88
CA ILE A 6 12.48 7.43 16.76
C ILE A 6 12.99 7.84 18.13
N SER A 7 12.36 8.88 18.68
CA SER A 7 12.59 9.27 20.06
C SER A 7 11.99 8.25 21.03
N LYS A 8 12.49 8.22 22.26
CA LYS A 8 11.93 7.40 23.34
C LYS A 8 10.44 7.67 23.56
N THR A 9 10.03 8.95 23.47
CA THR A 9 8.64 9.38 23.61
C THR A 9 7.75 8.83 22.49
N ASP A 10 8.27 8.80 21.26
CA ASP A 10 7.56 8.25 20.11
C ASP A 10 7.41 6.74 20.18
N LEU A 11 8.44 6.04 20.67
CA LEU A 11 8.36 4.60 20.93
C LEU A 11 7.29 4.30 22.00
N GLN A 12 7.26 5.06 23.10
CA GLN A 12 6.22 4.92 24.13
C GLN A 12 4.83 5.15 23.56
N THR A 13 4.67 6.16 22.70
CA THR A 13 3.40 6.47 22.03
C THR A 13 2.98 5.32 21.11
N THR A 14 3.91 4.76 20.35
CA THR A 14 3.70 3.61 19.46
C THR A 14 3.20 2.38 20.24
N VAL A 15 3.88 2.04 21.35
CA VAL A 15 3.46 0.94 22.23
C VAL A 15 2.06 1.18 22.80
N GLN A 16 1.77 2.41 23.23
CA GLN A 16 0.44 2.76 23.73
C GLN A 16 -0.63 2.59 22.64
N LYS A 17 -0.39 3.07 21.41
CA LYS A 17 -1.35 2.93 20.30
C LYS A 17 -1.59 1.48 19.90
N LEU A 18 -0.56 0.64 19.95
CA LEU A 18 -0.70 -0.80 19.72
C LEU A 18 -1.55 -1.45 20.81
N ALA A 19 -1.32 -1.10 22.08
CA ALA A 19 -2.13 -1.60 23.19
C ALA A 19 -3.59 -1.13 23.09
N GLU A 20 -3.85 0.12 22.71
CA GLU A 20 -5.19 0.67 22.44
C GLU A 20 -5.90 -0.10 21.32
N LYS A 21 -5.15 -0.59 20.32
CA LYS A 21 -5.67 -1.48 19.27
C LYS A 21 -5.91 -2.93 19.72
N GLY A 22 -5.57 -3.25 20.95
CA GLY A 22 -5.73 -4.59 21.51
C GLY A 22 -4.60 -5.54 21.11
N VAL A 23 -3.46 -5.04 20.63
CA VAL A 23 -2.25 -5.87 20.46
C VAL A 23 -1.85 -6.42 21.82
N ARG A 24 -1.73 -7.74 21.91
CA ARG A 24 -1.40 -8.44 23.15
C ARG A 24 0.11 -8.53 23.35
N CYS A 25 0.56 -8.41 24.59
CA CYS A 25 1.87 -8.89 24.99
C CYS A 25 1.80 -10.39 25.36
N ARG A 26 2.92 -11.11 25.35
CA ARG A 26 2.95 -12.55 25.68
C ARG A 26 2.38 -12.87 27.07
N THR A 27 2.52 -11.94 28.01
CA THR A 27 2.07 -12.07 29.40
C THR A 27 0.72 -11.39 29.66
N CYS A 28 0.08 -10.82 28.63
CA CYS A 28 -1.17 -10.08 28.77
C CYS A 28 -2.34 -11.06 28.95
N ALA A 29 -3.25 -10.76 29.87
CA ALA A 29 -4.43 -11.60 30.17
C ALA A 29 -5.51 -11.54 29.07
N SER A 30 -5.46 -10.54 28.19
CA SER A 30 -6.43 -10.32 27.11
C SER A 30 -5.78 -9.62 25.92
N GLY A 31 -6.48 -9.60 24.79
CA GLY A 31 -6.10 -8.91 23.56
C GLY A 31 -6.70 -9.58 22.32
N ASN A 32 -6.52 -8.95 21.16
CA ASN A 32 -7.06 -9.44 19.90
C ASN A 32 -6.12 -10.51 19.30
N PRO A 33 -6.57 -11.77 19.16
CA PRO A 33 -5.74 -12.84 18.60
C PRO A 33 -5.43 -12.69 17.12
N ALA A 34 -6.13 -11.80 16.40
CA ALA A 34 -5.84 -11.49 15.00
C ALA A 34 -4.52 -10.72 14.81
N TYR A 35 -3.97 -10.13 15.88
CA TYR A 35 -2.69 -9.44 15.83
C TYR A 35 -1.56 -10.30 16.40
N ARG A 36 -0.35 -10.09 15.86
CA ARG A 36 0.91 -10.61 16.41
C ARG A 36 1.17 -10.03 17.81
N TYR A 37 2.10 -10.64 18.53
CA TYR A 37 2.44 -10.14 19.86
C TYR A 37 3.20 -8.81 19.78
N MET A 38 3.04 -7.97 20.80
CA MET A 38 3.69 -6.65 20.89
C MET A 38 5.20 -6.72 20.67
N ASP A 39 5.87 -7.68 21.32
CA ASP A 39 7.32 -7.88 21.17
C ASP A 39 7.71 -8.26 19.74
N GLU A 40 6.90 -9.09 19.08
CA GLU A 40 7.13 -9.46 17.67
C GLU A 40 7.00 -8.26 16.73
N ILE A 41 6.00 -7.40 16.97
CA ILE A 41 5.82 -6.16 16.19
C ILE A 41 7.00 -5.21 16.44
N LEU A 42 7.47 -5.09 17.69
CA LEU A 42 8.62 -4.26 18.02
C LEU A 42 9.92 -4.79 17.40
N ASP A 43 10.10 -6.11 17.35
CA ASP A 43 11.24 -6.76 16.69
C ASP A 43 11.22 -6.51 15.16
N ASP A 44 10.06 -6.65 14.52
CA ASP A 44 9.90 -6.32 13.09
C ASP A 44 10.18 -4.83 12.83
N LEU A 45 9.73 -3.94 13.73
CA LEU A 45 10.02 -2.50 13.63
C LEU A 45 11.51 -2.21 13.76
N GLU A 46 12.23 -2.88 14.67
CA GLU A 46 13.68 -2.78 14.83
C GLU A 46 14.42 -3.27 13.59
N GLN A 47 13.97 -4.39 13.02
CA GLN A 47 14.52 -4.95 11.78
C GLN A 47 14.30 -4.00 10.61
N GLY A 48 13.07 -3.51 10.42
CA GLY A 48 12.72 -2.55 9.37
C GLY A 48 13.51 -1.25 9.49
N ALA A 49 13.57 -0.67 10.69
CA ALA A 49 14.39 0.50 11.01
C ALA A 49 15.88 0.29 10.68
N THR A 50 16.41 -0.89 10.97
CA THR A 50 17.82 -1.20 10.68
C THR A 50 18.07 -1.40 9.19
N LYS A 51 17.13 -2.00 8.47
CA LYS A 51 17.25 -2.28 7.03
C LYS A 51 17.03 -1.04 6.17
N PHE A 52 15.98 -0.27 6.47
CA PHE A 52 15.51 0.83 5.62
C PHE A 52 15.87 2.22 6.15
N GLU A 53 16.44 2.30 7.36
CA GLU A 53 16.93 3.54 7.96
C GLU A 53 15.83 4.64 7.95
N ASN A 54 16.18 5.89 7.66
CA ASN A 54 15.24 7.01 7.71
C ASN A 54 14.03 6.85 6.78
N ASN A 55 14.11 6.00 5.74
CA ASN A 55 12.98 5.75 4.85
C ASN A 55 11.83 5.02 5.58
N PHE A 56 12.09 4.37 6.72
CA PHE A 56 11.05 3.66 7.48
C PHE A 56 10.22 4.56 8.41
N THR A 57 10.57 5.86 8.50
CA THR A 57 9.95 6.80 9.44
C THR A 57 8.44 6.93 9.25
N SER A 58 7.95 6.83 8.00
CA SER A 58 6.52 6.91 7.69
C SER A 58 5.72 5.74 8.24
N VAL A 59 6.25 4.52 8.13
CA VAL A 59 5.65 3.31 8.72
C VAL A 59 5.48 3.50 10.23
N ILE A 60 6.54 3.96 10.91
CA ILE A 60 6.49 4.22 12.35
C ILE A 60 5.51 5.35 12.70
N THR A 61 5.43 6.38 11.85
CA THR A 61 4.46 7.46 12.02
C THR A 61 3.02 6.96 11.92
N GLY A 62 2.74 5.98 11.04
CA GLY A 62 1.43 5.33 10.97
C GLY A 62 1.01 4.68 12.29
N PHE A 63 1.94 4.04 13.00
CA PHE A 63 1.67 3.52 14.35
C PHE A 63 1.34 4.65 15.34
N LYS A 64 2.09 5.76 15.33
CA LYS A 64 1.86 6.90 16.23
C LYS A 64 0.50 7.58 16.03
N GLN A 65 0.02 7.64 14.78
CA GLN A 65 -1.26 8.28 14.45
C GLN A 65 -2.48 7.55 15.03
N GLY A 66 -2.40 6.22 15.20
CA GLY A 66 -3.51 5.43 15.74
C GLY A 66 -4.59 5.10 14.70
N GLY A 67 -5.64 4.39 15.12
CA GLY A 67 -6.80 4.13 14.27
C GLY A 67 -6.45 3.28 13.02
N ASN A 68 -7.00 3.65 11.87
CA ASN A 68 -6.75 2.92 10.61
C ASN A 68 -5.30 3.03 10.14
N PHE A 69 -4.57 4.07 10.56
CA PHE A 69 -3.16 4.25 10.23
C PHE A 69 -2.29 3.17 10.88
N THR A 70 -2.60 2.76 12.12
CA THR A 70 -1.91 1.65 12.77
C THR A 70 -2.13 0.33 12.03
N GLU A 71 -3.34 0.09 11.52
CA GLU A 71 -3.65 -1.13 10.76
C GLU A 71 -2.92 -1.15 9.42
N GLY A 72 -2.92 -0.03 8.69
CA GLY A 72 -2.12 0.11 7.46
C GLY A 72 -0.62 -0.10 7.73
N ALA A 73 -0.09 0.50 8.80
CA ALA A 73 1.32 0.36 9.16
C ALA A 73 1.68 -1.09 9.58
N MET A 74 0.77 -1.79 10.28
CA MET A 74 0.95 -3.21 10.58
C MET A 74 0.96 -4.07 9.31
N PHE A 75 0.13 -3.76 8.32
CA PHE A 75 0.13 -4.50 7.06
C PHE A 75 1.42 -4.26 6.26
N VAL A 76 1.90 -3.02 6.17
CA VAL A 76 3.21 -2.72 5.55
C VAL A 76 4.32 -3.45 6.29
N LEU A 77 4.31 -3.45 7.63
CA LEU A 77 5.31 -4.13 8.46
C LEU A 77 5.32 -5.65 8.22
N ASP A 78 4.14 -6.29 8.18
CA ASP A 78 4.00 -7.72 7.88
C ASP A 78 4.52 -8.04 6.48
N ALA A 79 4.17 -7.23 5.50
CA ALA A 79 4.60 -7.41 4.12
C ALA A 79 6.13 -7.31 3.97
N VAL A 80 6.77 -6.32 4.58
CA VAL A 80 8.24 -6.19 4.51
C VAL A 80 8.97 -7.29 5.26
N SER A 81 8.36 -7.86 6.31
CA SER A 81 8.92 -8.99 7.05
C SER A 81 8.80 -10.29 6.26
N ARG A 82 7.62 -10.57 5.68
CA ARG A 82 7.33 -11.82 4.95
C ARG A 82 7.90 -11.85 3.53
N PHE A 83 7.93 -10.72 2.84
CA PHE A 83 8.39 -10.59 1.45
C PHE A 83 9.66 -9.73 1.39
N GLY A 84 10.55 -9.87 2.37
CA GLY A 84 11.70 -8.99 2.54
C GLY A 84 12.64 -8.92 1.34
N ASP A 85 12.69 -9.97 0.50
CA ASP A 85 13.50 -9.98 -0.73
C ASP A 85 12.95 -9.06 -1.81
N ASP A 86 11.63 -8.80 -1.83
CA ASP A 86 10.98 -7.85 -2.74
C ASP A 86 11.32 -6.40 -2.35
N PHE A 87 11.80 -6.16 -1.12
CA PHE A 87 12.08 -4.85 -0.55
C PHE A 87 13.55 -4.71 -0.17
N PRO A 88 14.47 -4.44 -1.10
CA PRO A 88 15.88 -4.26 -0.82
C PRO A 88 16.16 -2.97 -0.03
N ARG A 89 17.41 -2.85 0.47
CA ARG A 89 17.89 -1.61 1.09
C ARG A 89 17.78 -0.46 0.09
N GLY A 90 17.29 0.70 0.55
CA GLY A 90 17.02 1.86 -0.32
C GLY A 90 15.58 1.96 -0.81
N THR A 91 14.71 1.00 -0.48
CA THR A 91 13.25 1.12 -0.65
C THR A 91 12.75 2.42 -0.03
N LEU A 92 11.93 3.17 -0.78
CA LEU A 92 11.34 4.43 -0.34
C LEU A 92 9.92 4.16 0.14
N PHE A 93 9.63 4.48 1.40
CA PHE A 93 8.27 4.39 1.94
C PHE A 93 7.63 5.76 1.98
N GLU A 94 6.36 5.80 1.63
CA GLU A 94 5.46 6.94 1.70
C GLU A 94 6.08 8.23 1.18
N PHE A 95 6.04 8.36 -0.14
CA PHE A 95 6.56 9.54 -0.81
C PHE A 95 5.47 10.14 -1.69
N THR A 96 5.71 11.36 -2.13
CA THR A 96 4.73 12.14 -2.87
C THR A 96 5.26 12.42 -4.26
N GLU A 97 4.46 12.14 -5.28
CA GLU A 97 4.72 12.54 -6.66
C GLU A 97 3.64 13.51 -7.17
N VAL A 98 4.06 14.42 -8.05
CA VAL A 98 3.16 15.36 -8.71
C VAL A 98 2.71 14.74 -10.03
N THR A 99 1.39 14.59 -10.18
CA THR A 99 0.71 14.09 -11.39
C THR A 99 -0.02 15.22 -12.09
N GLY A 100 -0.46 14.99 -13.33
CA GLY A 100 -1.35 15.93 -14.04
C GLY A 100 -2.67 16.20 -13.30
N GLY A 101 -3.07 15.32 -12.39
CA GLY A 101 -4.25 15.44 -11.52
C GLY A 101 -3.96 15.93 -10.09
N GLY A 102 -2.77 16.45 -9.81
CA GLY A 102 -2.36 16.97 -8.50
C GLY A 102 -1.36 16.07 -7.76
N VAL A 103 -1.36 16.15 -6.43
CA VAL A 103 -0.39 15.45 -5.58
C VAL A 103 -0.87 14.02 -5.28
N ARG A 104 -0.05 13.00 -5.57
CA ARG A 104 -0.29 11.59 -5.25
C ARG A 104 0.74 11.10 -4.24
N ARG A 105 0.27 10.67 -3.07
CA ARG A 105 1.07 9.94 -2.08
C ARG A 105 1.10 8.47 -2.49
N ILE A 106 2.27 7.86 -2.54
CA ILE A 106 2.47 6.45 -2.90
C ILE A 106 3.07 5.76 -1.68
N ASP A 107 2.54 4.59 -1.33
CA ASP A 107 2.94 3.92 -0.10
C ASP A 107 4.38 3.41 -0.14
N LEU A 108 4.84 2.89 -1.27
CA LEU A 108 6.21 2.38 -1.38
C LEU A 108 6.71 2.32 -2.83
N ARG A 109 8.02 2.52 -3.03
CA ARG A 109 8.70 2.32 -4.32
C ARG A 109 9.97 1.51 -4.18
N VAL A 110 10.11 0.50 -5.05
CA VAL A 110 11.31 -0.32 -5.23
C VAL A 110 11.76 -0.19 -6.68
N GLY A 111 12.86 0.53 -6.91
CA GLY A 111 13.31 0.80 -8.28
C GLY A 111 12.23 1.55 -9.08
N ASP A 112 11.66 0.91 -10.08
CA ASP A 112 10.59 1.40 -10.94
C ASP A 112 9.21 0.79 -10.63
N VAL A 113 9.11 -0.03 -9.58
CA VAL A 113 7.85 -0.64 -9.13
C VAL A 113 7.24 0.18 -7.99
N PHE A 114 5.95 0.47 -8.11
CA PHE A 114 5.14 1.25 -7.20
C PHE A 114 4.13 0.37 -6.50
N TYR A 115 4.15 0.39 -5.17
CA TYR A 115 3.30 -0.42 -4.33
C TYR A 115 2.26 0.45 -3.62
N GLU A 116 1.04 -0.06 -3.55
CA GLU A 116 -0.06 0.49 -2.77
C GLU A 116 -0.59 -0.62 -1.84
N PHE A 117 -0.68 -0.33 -0.54
CA PHE A 117 -1.10 -1.28 0.48
C PHE A 117 -2.52 -0.98 0.95
N LYS A 118 -3.43 -1.94 0.76
CA LYS A 118 -4.85 -1.80 1.12
C LYS A 118 -5.24 -2.78 2.24
N SER A 119 -5.20 -2.30 3.48
CA SER A 119 -5.75 -3.01 4.65
C SER A 119 -7.23 -2.66 4.87
N VAL A 120 -8.08 -3.08 3.93
CA VAL A 120 -9.54 -2.83 3.91
C VAL A 120 -10.31 -4.15 4.00
N ALA A 121 -11.54 -4.13 4.51
CA ALA A 121 -12.41 -5.31 4.56
C ALA A 121 -13.33 -5.47 3.34
N SER A 122 -13.49 -4.40 2.55
CA SER A 122 -14.36 -4.39 1.37
C SER A 122 -13.54 -4.04 0.13
N VAL A 123 -13.74 -4.80 -0.93
CA VAL A 123 -13.10 -4.62 -2.24
C VAL A 123 -14.16 -4.49 -3.35
N PRO A 124 -13.93 -3.65 -4.37
CA PRO A 124 -12.88 -2.64 -4.45
C PRO A 124 -13.01 -1.58 -3.35
N PRO A 125 -11.89 -0.98 -2.86
CA PRO A 125 -11.96 0.04 -1.83
C PRO A 125 -12.71 1.29 -2.33
N SER A 126 -13.27 2.06 -1.39
CA SER A 126 -13.89 3.35 -1.73
C SER A 126 -12.88 4.26 -2.44
N GLY A 127 -13.30 4.86 -3.56
CA GLY A 127 -12.45 5.69 -4.40
C GLY A 127 -11.35 4.92 -5.14
N PHE A 128 -11.50 3.60 -5.32
CA PHE A 128 -10.57 2.75 -6.07
C PHE A 128 -10.22 3.33 -7.44
N ALA A 129 -11.22 3.55 -8.30
CA ALA A 129 -11.00 4.01 -9.68
C ALA A 129 -10.18 5.32 -9.70
N THR A 130 -10.58 6.31 -8.90
CA THR A 130 -9.87 7.59 -8.80
C THR A 130 -8.41 7.45 -8.36
N GLN A 131 -8.13 6.58 -7.40
CA GLN A 131 -6.76 6.36 -6.91
C GLN A 131 -5.92 5.59 -7.93
N PHE A 132 -6.47 4.50 -8.49
CA PHE A 132 -5.77 3.65 -9.43
C PHE A 132 -5.44 4.39 -10.74
N ILE A 133 -6.39 5.17 -11.27
CA ILE A 133 -6.17 6.02 -12.44
C ILE A 133 -5.03 7.03 -12.19
N LYS A 134 -4.92 7.59 -10.98
CA LYS A 134 -3.82 8.49 -10.63
C LYS A 134 -2.47 7.78 -10.59
N ASP A 135 -2.44 6.53 -10.15
CA ASP A 135 -1.22 5.71 -10.18
C ASP A 135 -0.80 5.41 -11.61
N MET A 136 -1.76 5.06 -12.47
CA MET A 136 -1.51 4.88 -13.90
C MET A 136 -1.00 6.15 -14.59
N ASP A 137 -1.47 7.33 -14.18
CA ASP A 137 -1.09 8.64 -14.73
C ASP A 137 0.24 9.19 -14.15
N LEU A 138 0.93 8.43 -13.29
CA LEU A 138 2.29 8.77 -12.86
C LEU A 138 3.23 8.75 -14.07
N GLY A 139 4.04 9.80 -14.22
CA GLY A 139 4.95 9.94 -15.36
C GLY A 139 6.04 8.87 -15.41
N ALA A 140 6.44 8.34 -14.25
CA ALA A 140 7.45 7.28 -14.14
C ALA A 140 6.90 5.87 -14.41
N VAL A 141 5.59 5.67 -14.27
CA VAL A 141 4.94 4.45 -14.73
C VAL A 141 4.94 4.50 -16.25
N THR A 142 5.22 3.39 -16.92
CA THR A 142 5.16 3.21 -18.39
C THR A 142 4.64 1.82 -18.75
N ASP A 143 4.59 0.91 -17.78
CA ASP A 143 4.10 -0.46 -17.92
C ASP A 143 3.16 -0.77 -16.74
N LEU A 144 2.05 -1.48 -16.99
CA LEU A 144 1.09 -1.82 -15.93
C LEU A 144 1.69 -2.74 -14.86
N GLY A 145 2.70 -3.53 -15.24
CA GLY A 145 3.43 -4.40 -14.35
C GLY A 145 4.20 -3.68 -13.24
N GLN A 146 4.47 -2.38 -13.41
CA GLN A 146 5.09 -1.53 -12.40
C GLN A 146 4.13 -1.18 -11.26
N LEU A 147 2.82 -1.38 -11.41
CA LEU A 147 1.85 -1.12 -10.36
C LEU A 147 1.57 -2.39 -9.57
N LYS A 148 1.70 -2.33 -8.24
CA LYS A 148 1.44 -3.44 -7.32
C LYS A 148 0.50 -3.00 -6.20
N TRP A 149 -0.78 -3.31 -6.35
CA TRP A 149 -1.80 -3.09 -5.33
C TRP A 149 -1.97 -4.36 -4.49
N TRP A 150 -1.44 -4.33 -3.27
CA TRP A 150 -1.48 -5.45 -2.34
C TRP A 150 -2.60 -5.27 -1.33
N PHE A 151 -3.41 -6.31 -1.17
CA PHE A 151 -4.54 -6.35 -0.25
C PHE A 151 -4.24 -7.28 0.92
N ASP A 152 -4.62 -6.84 2.12
CA ASP A 152 -4.41 -7.58 3.37
C ASP A 152 -5.24 -8.86 3.41
N GLY A 153 -4.56 -10.01 3.29
CA GLY A 153 -5.18 -11.34 3.27
C GLY A 153 -5.86 -11.73 4.58
N ASN A 154 -5.59 -11.03 5.68
CA ASN A 154 -6.32 -11.24 6.93
C ASN A 154 -7.72 -10.60 6.90
N LYS A 155 -7.97 -9.67 5.98
CA LYS A 155 -9.25 -8.93 5.86
C LYS A 155 -10.04 -9.33 4.63
N VAL A 156 -9.36 -9.68 3.53
CA VAL A 156 -10.01 -10.11 2.29
C VAL A 156 -9.42 -11.41 1.78
N SER A 157 -10.29 -12.31 1.31
CA SER A 157 -9.89 -13.63 0.80
C SER A 157 -9.83 -13.72 -0.72
N SER A 158 -10.42 -12.75 -1.43
CA SER A 158 -10.47 -12.73 -2.89
C SER A 158 -10.61 -11.30 -3.42
N LEU A 159 -10.23 -11.12 -4.69
CA LEU A 159 -10.38 -9.86 -5.43
C LEU A 159 -11.30 -10.13 -6.62
N PRO A 160 -12.62 -9.86 -6.51
CA PRO A 160 -13.57 -10.14 -7.58
C PRO A 160 -13.29 -9.23 -8.79
N LYS A 161 -12.52 -9.74 -9.76
CA LYS A 161 -12.01 -9.00 -10.92
C LYS A 161 -13.06 -8.12 -11.59
N GLN A 162 -14.24 -8.68 -11.89
CA GLN A 162 -15.32 -7.94 -12.54
C GLN A 162 -15.75 -6.69 -11.76
N GLN A 163 -15.78 -6.73 -10.43
CA GLN A 163 -16.17 -5.57 -9.62
C GLN A 163 -15.16 -4.43 -9.72
N PHE A 164 -13.87 -4.73 -9.86
CA PHE A 164 -12.83 -3.74 -10.07
C PHE A 164 -12.95 -3.10 -11.46
N LEU A 165 -13.14 -3.92 -12.49
CA LEU A 165 -13.33 -3.44 -13.87
C LEU A 165 -14.60 -2.60 -13.98
N ASP A 166 -15.71 -3.04 -13.37
CA ASP A 166 -16.96 -2.28 -13.33
C ASP A 166 -16.79 -0.91 -12.67
N GLN A 167 -15.97 -0.80 -11.61
CA GLN A 167 -15.67 0.49 -10.99
C GLN A 167 -14.91 1.43 -11.95
N LEU A 168 -14.01 0.90 -12.79
CA LEU A 168 -13.27 1.69 -13.77
C LEU A 168 -14.15 2.12 -14.95
N VAL A 169 -15.02 1.22 -15.44
CA VAL A 169 -15.97 1.53 -16.51
C VAL A 169 -16.99 2.58 -16.07
N ASN A 170 -17.52 2.46 -14.84
CA ASN A 170 -18.55 3.37 -14.33
C ASN A 170 -18.00 4.71 -13.83
N ASN A 171 -16.68 4.84 -13.65
CA ASN A 171 -16.03 6.07 -13.19
C ASN A 171 -14.87 6.45 -14.13
N PRO A 172 -15.15 6.71 -15.42
CA PRO A 172 -14.11 7.05 -16.38
C PRO A 172 -13.46 8.40 -16.03
N PRO A 173 -12.17 8.59 -16.31
CA PRO A 173 -11.52 9.87 -16.08
C PRO A 173 -11.87 10.89 -17.18
N SER A 174 -11.32 12.10 -17.10
CA SER A 174 -11.53 13.11 -18.14
C SER A 174 -10.93 12.67 -19.48
N ALA A 175 -11.46 13.17 -20.59
CA ALA A 175 -10.98 12.83 -21.94
C ALA A 175 -9.45 13.03 -22.11
N GLN A 176 -8.88 14.05 -21.46
CA GLN A 176 -7.44 14.30 -21.49
C GLN A 176 -6.62 13.22 -20.77
N VAL A 177 -7.15 12.66 -19.67
CA VAL A 177 -6.51 11.54 -18.97
C VAL A 177 -6.69 10.25 -19.76
N ILE A 178 -7.89 10.01 -20.32
CA ILE A 178 -8.16 8.86 -21.18
C ILE A 178 -7.13 8.80 -22.32
N GLU A 179 -6.93 9.91 -23.05
CA GLU A 179 -5.98 9.92 -24.16
C GLU A 179 -4.54 9.62 -23.72
N ARG A 180 -4.09 10.18 -22.57
CA ARG A 180 -2.75 9.87 -22.04
C ARG A 180 -2.60 8.40 -21.67
N LEU A 181 -3.58 7.84 -20.97
CA LEU A 181 -3.53 6.44 -20.53
C LEU A 181 -3.66 5.47 -21.70
N ARG A 182 -4.51 5.79 -22.69
CA ARG A 182 -4.64 5.05 -23.95
C ARG A 182 -3.31 5.00 -24.69
N LEU A 183 -2.69 6.15 -24.96
CA LEU A 183 -1.37 6.21 -25.62
C LEU A 183 -0.29 5.40 -24.90
N LYS A 184 -0.42 5.24 -23.59
CA LYS A 184 0.58 4.58 -22.73
C LYS A 184 0.38 3.07 -22.62
N PHE A 185 -0.87 2.62 -22.44
CA PHE A 185 -1.17 1.22 -22.10
C PHE A 185 -1.99 0.49 -23.15
N ALA A 186 -2.66 1.22 -24.06
CA ALA A 186 -3.46 0.67 -25.15
C ALA A 186 -3.29 1.52 -26.43
N PRO A 187 -2.06 1.66 -26.98
CA PRO A 187 -1.78 2.64 -28.03
C PRO A 187 -2.54 2.39 -29.34
N ASN A 188 -2.96 1.14 -29.58
CA ASN A 188 -3.76 0.73 -30.73
C ASN A 188 -5.27 0.72 -30.44
N GLY A 189 -5.68 1.06 -29.21
CA GLY A 189 -7.08 1.19 -28.83
C GLY A 189 -7.65 2.55 -29.22
N ASP A 190 -8.96 2.65 -29.19
CA ASP A 190 -9.75 3.80 -29.59
C ASP A 190 -10.30 4.59 -28.39
N ASP A 191 -10.56 3.94 -27.25
CA ASP A 191 -11.20 4.60 -26.11
C ASP A 191 -10.76 4.07 -24.73
N TRP A 192 -11.53 4.41 -23.70
CA TRP A 192 -11.27 4.02 -22.31
C TRP A 192 -11.44 2.52 -22.06
N LEU A 193 -12.33 1.85 -22.79
CA LEU A 193 -12.55 0.42 -22.64
C LEU A 193 -11.31 -0.37 -23.06
N ASP A 194 -10.58 0.06 -24.09
CA ASP A 194 -9.30 -0.58 -24.46
C ASP A 194 -8.26 -0.49 -23.34
N VAL A 195 -8.26 0.60 -22.56
CA VAL A 195 -7.40 0.73 -21.38
C VAL A 195 -7.88 -0.20 -20.26
N VAL A 196 -9.20 -0.35 -20.07
CA VAL A 196 -9.78 -1.28 -19.11
C VAL A 196 -9.47 -2.73 -19.48
N ASP A 197 -9.50 -3.08 -20.77
CA ASP A 197 -9.12 -4.40 -21.28
C ASP A 197 -7.64 -4.70 -21.01
N ALA A 198 -6.75 -3.71 -21.21
CA ALA A 198 -5.33 -3.85 -20.85
C ALA A 198 -5.14 -4.09 -19.34
N ILE A 199 -5.98 -3.48 -18.48
CA ILE A 199 -5.98 -3.72 -17.04
C ILE A 199 -6.52 -5.13 -16.72
N ASP A 200 -7.56 -5.59 -17.43
CA ASP A 200 -8.10 -6.94 -17.28
C ASP A 200 -7.05 -8.02 -17.58
N ASP A 201 -6.33 -7.86 -18.69
CA ASP A 201 -5.25 -8.76 -19.11
C ASP A 201 -4.10 -8.83 -18.09
N ASN A 202 -3.89 -7.76 -17.32
CA ASN A 202 -2.83 -7.65 -16.32
C ASN A 202 -3.34 -7.73 -14.88
N PHE A 203 -4.61 -8.09 -14.67
CA PHE A 203 -5.27 -7.92 -13.37
C PHE A 203 -4.54 -8.59 -12.21
N GLU A 204 -4.15 -9.86 -12.36
CA GLU A 204 -3.47 -10.63 -11.30
C GLU A 204 -2.02 -10.17 -11.06
N GLN A 205 -1.40 -9.53 -12.06
CA GLN A 205 -0.08 -8.95 -11.92
C GLN A 205 -0.13 -7.63 -11.14
N ILE A 206 -1.22 -6.87 -11.30
CA ILE A 206 -1.43 -5.58 -10.64
C ILE A 206 -1.95 -5.77 -9.23
N PHE A 207 -3.00 -6.58 -9.07
CA PHE A 207 -3.77 -6.74 -7.84
C PHE A 207 -3.54 -8.12 -7.22
N SER A 208 -3.11 -8.17 -5.96
CA SER A 208 -2.91 -9.44 -5.26
C SER A 208 -3.26 -9.38 -3.78
N VAL A 209 -3.68 -10.51 -3.23
CA VAL A 209 -3.88 -10.70 -1.78
C VAL A 209 -2.57 -11.24 -1.18
N LYS A 210 -2.13 -10.67 -0.05
CA LYS A 210 -0.84 -10.97 0.59
C LYS A 210 -0.99 -11.29 2.08
#